data_AF-A0A559KG77-F1
#
_entry.id   AF-A0A559KG77-F1
#
_cell.length_a   1.000
_cell.length_b   1.000
_cell.length_c   1.000
_cell.angle_alpha   90.00
_cell.angle_beta   90.00
_cell.angle_gamma   90.00
#
_symmetry.space_group_name_H-M   'P 1'
#
loop_
_entity.id
_entity.type
_entity.pdbx_description
1 polymer ?
#
loop_
_entity_poly.entity_id
_entity_poly.type
_entity_poly.pdbx_seq_one_letter_code
_entity_poly.pdbx_strand_id
1 'polypeptide(L)'
;MVRKLVRAYQWRKLRLRVWEKRLLKQLERLSLRYAPGIPCTLRVTSGPFYGGAVILDRAHQRAKIFIHIPSDRYMTTDERQVLSRYPIRKTALPYFILFHEFFHLADTLELLLHKDRGSKLQAYQRQLKEAAQTSPNYRSLQVEQLADDFAYEQYLLQCRKAG
;
A
#
# COMPACT_ATOMS: atom_id res chain seq x y z
N MET A 1 -33.82 9.75 12.98
CA MET A 1 -32.57 8.95 12.84
C MET A 1 -32.02 8.88 11.41
N VAL A 2 -32.87 8.72 10.38
CA VAL A 2 -32.45 8.61 8.96
C VAL A 2 -31.53 9.75 8.48
N ARG A 3 -31.85 11.02 8.78
CA ARG A 3 -31.01 12.18 8.40
C ARG A 3 -29.58 12.12 8.95
N LYS A 4 -29.39 11.56 10.16
CA LYS A 4 -28.05 11.39 10.77
C LYS A 4 -27.26 10.28 10.04
N LEU A 5 -27.92 9.19 9.68
CA LEU A 5 -27.30 8.09 8.92
C LEU A 5 -26.91 8.51 7.50
N VAL A 6 -27.77 9.27 6.80
CA VAL A 6 -27.47 9.83 5.47
C VAL A 6 -26.26 10.76 5.54
N ARG A 7 -26.20 11.65 6.54
CA ARG A 7 -25.03 12.52 6.75
C ARG A 7 -23.76 11.71 7.03
N ALA A 8 -23.83 10.70 7.90
CA ALA A 8 -22.68 9.83 8.20
C ALA A 8 -22.17 9.11 6.95
N TYR A 9 -23.08 8.60 6.10
CA TYR A 9 -22.74 7.97 4.82
C TYR A 9 -22.10 8.97 3.84
N GLN A 10 -22.67 10.16 3.69
CA GLN A 10 -22.12 11.23 2.84
C GLN A 10 -20.71 11.64 3.29
N TRP A 11 -20.49 11.81 4.59
CA TRP A 11 -19.18 12.11 5.16
C TRP A 11 -18.17 10.99 4.91
N ARG A 12 -18.57 9.73 5.07
CA ARG A 12 -17.72 8.57 4.76
C ARG A 12 -17.32 8.57 3.28
N LYS A 13 -18.28 8.78 2.37
CA LYS A 13 -18.02 8.84 0.92
C LYS A 13 -17.11 10.01 0.55
N LEU A 14 -17.32 11.19 1.14
CA LEU A 14 -16.47 12.36 0.92
C LEU A 14 -15.04 12.10 1.41
N ARG A 15 -14.88 11.53 2.61
CA ARG A 15 -13.58 11.17 3.16
C ARG A 15 -12.81 10.22 2.23
N LEU A 16 -13.47 9.20 1.68
CA LEU A 16 -12.83 8.29 0.73
C LEU A 16 -12.39 9.03 -0.54
N ARG A 17 -13.24 9.90 -1.12
CA ARG A 17 -12.88 10.71 -2.30
C ARG A 17 -11.70 11.64 -2.05
N VAL A 18 -11.65 12.28 -0.87
CA VAL A 18 -10.54 13.14 -0.48
C VAL A 18 -9.25 12.33 -0.38
N TRP A 19 -9.31 11.15 0.23
CA TRP A 19 -8.17 10.25 0.32
C TRP A 19 -7.72 9.74 -1.03
N GLU A 20 -8.65 9.29 -1.88
CA GLU A 20 -8.38 8.84 -3.24
C GLU A 20 -7.65 9.91 -4.04
N LYS A 21 -8.13 11.15 -4.04
CA LYS A 21 -7.46 12.27 -4.72
C LYS A 21 -6.05 12.53 -4.17
N ARG A 22 -5.87 12.47 -2.85
CA ARG A 22 -4.57 12.68 -2.20
C ARG A 22 -3.56 11.59 -2.54
N LEU A 23 -4.02 10.34 -2.52
CA LEU A 23 -3.19 9.16 -2.76
C LEU A 23 -2.86 9.01 -4.25
N LEU A 24 -3.80 9.29 -5.16
CA LEU A 24 -3.55 9.36 -6.60
C LEU A 24 -2.41 10.32 -6.94
N LYS A 25 -2.42 11.53 -6.34
CA LYS A 25 -1.33 12.50 -6.53
C LYS A 25 0.04 11.97 -6.08
N GLN A 26 0.09 11.15 -5.03
CA GLN A 26 1.35 10.52 -4.63
C GLN A 26 1.72 9.36 -5.55
N LEU A 27 0.76 8.56 -6.00
CA LEU A 27 0.98 7.48 -6.96
C LEU A 27 1.54 8.00 -8.29
N GLU A 28 1.03 9.12 -8.79
CA GLU A 28 1.56 9.79 -9.99
C GLU A 28 3.03 10.19 -9.78
N ARG A 29 3.36 10.77 -8.62
CA ARG A 29 4.74 11.16 -8.29
C ARG A 29 5.68 9.96 -8.19
N LEU A 30 5.24 8.87 -7.57
CA LEU A 30 6.02 7.63 -7.49
C LEU A 30 6.21 7.03 -8.88
N SER A 31 5.15 6.95 -9.66
CA SER A 31 5.19 6.44 -11.03
C SER A 31 6.14 7.23 -11.92
N LEU A 32 6.20 8.56 -11.77
CA LEU A 32 7.16 9.39 -12.49
C LEU A 32 8.61 9.16 -12.01
N ARG A 33 8.83 8.98 -10.71
CA ARG A 33 10.17 8.85 -10.13
C ARG A 33 10.79 7.49 -10.38
N TYR A 34 9.99 6.43 -10.27
CA TYR A 34 10.45 5.04 -10.33
C TYR A 34 10.08 4.33 -11.62
N ALA A 35 9.26 4.98 -12.48
CA ALA A 35 8.87 4.51 -13.81
C ALA A 35 8.60 2.99 -13.84
N PRO A 36 7.54 2.49 -13.17
CA PRO A 36 7.27 1.05 -13.03
C PRO A 36 7.02 0.33 -14.38
N GLY A 37 7.18 0.98 -15.53
CA GLY A 37 7.06 0.36 -16.84
C GLY A 37 5.63 0.01 -17.25
N ILE A 38 4.65 0.10 -16.34
CA ILE A 38 3.24 -0.17 -16.60
C ILE A 38 2.30 0.85 -15.97
N PRO A 39 1.11 1.11 -16.56
CA PRO A 39 0.06 1.90 -15.93
C PRO A 39 -0.37 1.32 -14.58
N CYS A 40 -0.40 2.16 -13.55
CA CYS A 40 -0.88 1.81 -12.22
C CYS A 40 -2.10 2.64 -11.85
N THR A 41 -3.16 1.98 -11.37
CA THR A 41 -4.39 2.62 -10.91
C THR A 41 -4.58 2.46 -9.41
N LEU A 42 -5.27 3.39 -8.77
CA LEU A 42 -5.59 3.33 -7.34
C LEU A 42 -7.10 3.22 -7.13
N ARG A 43 -7.51 2.43 -6.13
CA ARG A 43 -8.88 2.45 -5.62
C ARG A 43 -8.88 2.50 -4.11
N VAL A 44 -9.57 3.50 -3.55
CA VAL A 44 -9.72 3.64 -2.10
C VAL A 44 -11.13 3.25 -1.68
N THR A 45 -11.23 2.26 -0.80
CA THR A 45 -12.49 1.76 -0.26
C THR A 45 -12.50 1.88 1.24
N SER A 46 -13.67 1.66 1.85
CA SER A 46 -13.76 1.55 3.29
C SER A 46 -13.82 0.08 3.68
N GLY A 47 -12.97 -0.31 4.62
CA GLY A 47 -12.91 -1.65 5.19
C GLY A 47 -13.00 -1.62 6.72
N PRO A 48 -12.92 -2.79 7.37
CA PRO A 48 -12.91 -2.90 8.83
C PRO A 48 -11.58 -2.43 9.46
N PHE A 49 -10.48 -2.46 8.70
CA PHE A 49 -9.15 -2.04 9.14
C PHE A 49 -8.41 -1.28 8.03
N TYR A 50 -7.26 -0.70 8.38
CA TYR A 50 -6.33 -0.14 7.41
C TYR A 50 -5.66 -1.29 6.65
N GLY A 51 -5.62 -1.24 5.32
CA GLY A 51 -4.98 -2.30 4.56
C GLY A 51 -4.65 -1.88 3.14
N GLY A 52 -3.68 -2.58 2.56
CA GLY A 52 -3.24 -2.41 1.18
C GLY A 52 -3.29 -3.75 0.44
N ALA A 53 -3.39 -3.68 -0.88
CA ALA A 53 -3.07 -4.79 -1.74
C ALA A 53 -2.74 -4.26 -3.14
N VAL A 54 -1.73 -4.84 -3.78
CA VAL A 54 -1.46 -4.62 -5.20
C VAL A 54 -1.82 -5.86 -6.02
N ILE A 55 -2.46 -5.64 -7.17
CA ILE A 55 -2.81 -6.67 -8.13
C ILE A 55 -2.24 -6.29 -9.49
N LEU A 56 -1.50 -7.22 -10.09
CA LEU A 56 -1.09 -7.18 -11.49
C LEU A 56 -2.12 -7.92 -12.35
N ASP A 57 -2.39 -7.41 -13.54
CA ASP A 57 -3.18 -8.17 -14.52
C ASP A 57 -2.44 -9.41 -15.02
N ARG A 58 -3.16 -10.36 -15.61
CA ARG A 58 -2.57 -11.63 -16.09
C ARG A 58 -1.47 -11.43 -17.14
N ALA A 59 -1.58 -10.35 -17.91
CA ALA A 59 -0.61 -9.98 -18.93
C ALA A 59 0.59 -9.20 -18.36
N HIS A 60 0.57 -8.82 -17.08
CA HIS A 60 1.54 -7.95 -16.41
C HIS A 60 1.77 -6.62 -17.13
N GLN A 61 0.71 -6.09 -17.75
CA GLN A 61 0.69 -4.81 -18.45
C GLN A 61 0.05 -3.70 -17.63
N ARG A 62 -0.69 -4.02 -16.57
CA ARG A 62 -1.40 -3.03 -15.73
C ARG A 62 -1.44 -3.46 -14.28
N ALA A 63 -1.29 -2.49 -13.39
CA ALA A 63 -1.37 -2.69 -11.96
C ALA A 63 -2.54 -1.93 -11.34
N LYS A 64 -3.02 -2.45 -10.22
CA LYS A 64 -4.03 -1.79 -9.40
C LYS A 64 -3.72 -1.94 -7.92
N ILE A 65 -3.58 -0.81 -7.24
CA ILE A 65 -3.42 -0.73 -5.80
C ILE A 65 -4.79 -0.48 -5.17
N PHE A 66 -5.12 -1.26 -4.14
CA PHE A 66 -6.31 -1.12 -3.33
C PHE A 66 -5.92 -0.65 -1.94
N ILE A 67 -6.61 0.35 -1.41
CA ILE A 67 -6.38 0.84 -0.05
C ILE A 67 -7.70 0.85 0.71
N HIS A 68 -7.73 0.17 1.84
CA HIS A 68 -8.85 0.13 2.77
C HIS A 68 -8.64 1.14 3.89
N ILE A 69 -9.63 1.99 4.12
CA ILE A 69 -9.63 2.97 5.22
C ILE A 69 -10.80 2.70 6.16
N PRO A 70 -10.55 2.42 7.45
CA PRO A 70 -11.60 2.19 8.42
C PRO A 70 -12.35 3.47 8.75
N SER A 71 -13.67 3.35 8.84
CA SER A 71 -14.56 4.49 9.07
C SER A 71 -14.37 5.11 10.46
N ASP A 72 -14.17 4.26 11.46
CA ASP A 72 -13.92 4.53 12.88
C ASP A 72 -12.43 4.75 13.22
N ARG A 73 -11.54 4.58 12.24
CA ARG A 73 -10.07 4.64 12.43
C ARG A 73 -9.55 3.49 13.32
N TYR A 74 -10.23 2.35 13.34
CA TYR A 74 -9.72 1.14 13.99
C TYR A 74 -8.31 0.78 13.47
N MET A 75 -7.47 0.22 14.35
CA MET A 75 -6.11 -0.23 14.02
C MET A 75 -5.87 -1.61 14.61
N THR A 76 -5.37 -2.50 13.75
CA THR A 76 -4.88 -3.84 14.09
C THR A 76 -3.56 -3.76 14.86
N THR A 77 -3.05 -4.93 15.26
CA THR A 77 -1.70 -5.08 15.83
C THR A 77 -0.61 -4.60 14.87
N ASP A 78 -0.79 -4.86 13.57
CA ASP A 78 0.23 -4.60 12.55
C ASP A 78 0.40 -3.10 12.34
N GLU A 79 -0.70 -2.35 12.23
CA GLU A 79 -0.58 -0.89 12.14
C GLU A 79 0.01 -0.28 13.41
N ARG A 80 -0.28 -0.84 14.59
CA ARG A 80 0.34 -0.37 15.85
C ARG A 80 1.84 -0.63 15.86
N GLN A 81 2.27 -1.78 15.33
CA GLN A 81 3.69 -2.12 15.19
C GLN A 81 4.40 -1.19 14.21
N VAL A 82 3.75 -0.82 13.10
CA VAL A 82 4.29 0.21 12.18
C VAL A 82 4.44 1.56 12.90
N LEU A 83 3.42 1.99 13.64
CA LEU A 83 3.45 3.26 14.38
C LEU A 83 4.48 3.28 15.53
N SER A 84 4.85 2.12 16.09
CA SER A 84 5.88 2.05 17.13
C SER A 84 7.30 2.05 16.54
N ARG A 85 7.48 1.46 15.35
CA ARG A 85 8.77 1.41 14.64
C ARG A 85 9.10 2.72 13.92
N TYR A 86 8.10 3.34 13.29
CA TYR A 86 8.28 4.54 12.48
C TYR A 86 7.51 5.71 13.09
N PRO A 87 8.16 6.88 13.31
CA PRO A 87 7.51 8.05 13.89
C PRO A 87 6.60 8.76 12.87
N ILE A 88 5.55 8.08 12.45
CA ILE A 88 4.53 8.58 11.53
C ILE A 88 3.23 8.88 12.29
N ARG A 89 2.46 9.86 11.81
CA ARG A 89 1.15 10.14 12.39
C ARG A 89 0.14 9.07 11.96
N LYS A 90 -0.77 8.66 12.84
CA LYS A 90 -1.90 7.77 12.49
C LYS A 90 -2.71 8.26 11.28
N THR A 91 -2.86 9.57 11.12
CA THR A 91 -3.55 10.16 9.96
C THR A 91 -2.82 9.98 8.65
N ALA A 92 -1.53 9.65 8.67
CA ALA A 92 -0.69 9.41 7.52
C ALA A 92 -0.62 7.93 7.10
N LEU A 93 -1.24 7.01 7.87
CA LEU A 93 -1.27 5.58 7.54
C LEU A 93 -1.70 5.29 6.08
N PRO A 94 -2.70 5.95 5.48
CA PRO A 94 -3.04 5.70 4.08
C PRO A 94 -1.90 6.01 3.10
N TYR A 95 -1.05 7.00 3.38
CA TYR A 95 0.13 7.27 2.56
C TYR A 95 1.18 6.18 2.75
N PHE A 96 1.43 5.78 4.01
CA PHE A 96 2.38 4.71 4.31
C PHE A 96 2.01 3.41 3.60
N ILE A 97 0.73 3.02 3.66
CA ILE A 97 0.20 1.84 2.97
C ILE A 97 0.40 1.98 1.46
N LEU A 98 0.10 3.13 0.86
CA LEU A 98 0.32 3.33 -0.58
C LEU A 98 1.79 3.10 -0.96
N PHE A 99 2.73 3.65 -0.19
CA PHE A 99 4.15 3.51 -0.49
C PHE A 99 4.63 2.07 -0.32
N HIS A 100 4.14 1.38 0.72
CA HIS A 100 4.40 -0.03 0.96
C HIS A 100 3.91 -0.90 -0.21
N GLU A 101 2.66 -0.73 -0.67
CA GLU A 101 2.14 -1.48 -1.82
C GLU A 101 2.85 -1.13 -3.13
N PHE A 102 3.30 0.11 -3.27
CA PHE A 102 4.09 0.53 -4.44
C PHE A 102 5.47 -0.14 -4.46
N PHE A 103 6.09 -0.38 -3.30
CA PHE A 103 7.33 -1.15 -3.23
C PHE A 103 7.12 -2.57 -3.77
N HIS A 104 6.10 -3.28 -3.27
CA HIS A 104 5.77 -4.64 -3.76
C HIS A 104 5.54 -4.67 -5.27
N LEU A 105 4.90 -3.63 -5.81
CA LEU A 105 4.73 -3.48 -7.25
C LEU A 105 6.08 -3.38 -7.98
N ALA A 106 6.94 -2.46 -7.54
CA ALA A 106 8.24 -2.21 -8.17
C ALA A 106 9.14 -3.46 -8.10
N ASP A 107 9.24 -4.08 -6.93
CA ASP A 107 10.00 -5.32 -6.70
C ASP A 107 9.52 -6.47 -7.61
N THR A 108 8.19 -6.65 -7.70
CA THR A 108 7.62 -7.68 -8.58
C THR A 108 7.91 -7.40 -10.07
N LEU A 109 7.88 -6.13 -10.47
CA LEU A 109 8.14 -5.74 -11.85
C LEU A 109 9.62 -5.90 -12.22
N GLU A 110 10.54 -5.63 -11.30
CA GLU A 110 11.96 -5.89 -11.48
C GLU A 110 12.22 -7.38 -11.74
N LEU A 111 11.60 -8.26 -10.95
CA LEU A 111 11.68 -9.71 -11.16
C LEU A 111 11.14 -10.15 -12.53
N LEU A 112 10.08 -9.49 -13.03
CA LEU A 112 9.48 -9.76 -14.34
C LEU A 112 10.32 -9.27 -15.53
N LEU A 113 11.21 -8.29 -15.33
CA LEU A 113 12.09 -7.77 -16.37
C LEU A 113 13.25 -8.71 -16.68
N HIS A 114 13.65 -9.57 -15.74
CA HIS A 114 14.67 -10.58 -15.97
C HIS A 114 14.15 -11.73 -16.88
N LYS A 115 14.98 -12.15 -17.84
CA LYS A 115 14.61 -13.04 -18.97
C LYS A 115 14.00 -14.42 -18.60
N ASP A 116 14.07 -14.86 -17.34
CA ASP A 116 13.49 -16.12 -16.82
C ASP A 116 12.11 -15.90 -16.14
N ARG A 117 11.20 -15.28 -16.88
CA ARG A 117 9.93 -14.69 -16.38
C ARG A 117 9.04 -15.60 -15.53
N GLY A 118 9.01 -16.91 -15.83
CA GLY A 118 8.08 -17.84 -15.18
C GLY A 118 8.65 -18.51 -13.94
N SER A 119 9.86 -19.07 -14.04
CA SER A 119 10.45 -19.91 -12.99
C SER A 119 10.92 -19.09 -11.79
N LYS A 120 11.50 -17.90 -12.01
CA LYS A 120 11.99 -17.05 -10.91
C LYS A 120 10.85 -16.43 -10.11
N LEU A 121 9.80 -15.95 -10.76
CA LEU A 121 8.62 -15.43 -10.05
C LEU A 121 7.91 -16.53 -9.25
N GLN A 122 7.74 -17.73 -9.83
CA GLN A 122 7.13 -18.86 -9.12
C GLN A 122 7.99 -19.32 -7.94
N ALA A 123 9.31 -19.36 -8.09
CA ALA A 123 10.24 -19.67 -7.00
C ALA A 123 10.18 -18.62 -5.89
N TYR A 124 10.19 -17.33 -6.26
CA TYR A 124 10.05 -16.22 -5.31
C TYR A 124 8.72 -16.27 -4.54
N GLN A 125 7.60 -16.47 -5.23
CA GLN A 125 6.29 -16.63 -4.61
C GLN A 125 6.24 -17.84 -3.66
N ARG A 126 6.86 -18.95 -4.04
CA ARG A 126 6.94 -20.15 -3.18
C ARG A 126 7.76 -19.86 -1.92
N GLN A 127 8.93 -19.24 -2.07
CA GLN A 127 9.78 -18.86 -0.94
C GLN A 127 9.08 -17.90 0.01
N LEU A 128 8.38 -16.88 -0.52
CA LEU A 128 7.60 -15.96 0.31
C LEU A 128 6.47 -16.66 1.05
N LYS A 129 5.77 -17.60 0.40
CA LYS A 129 4.71 -18.39 1.04
C LYS A 129 5.25 -19.27 2.15
N GLU A 130 6.38 -19.94 1.94
CA GLU A 130 7.04 -20.77 2.95
C GLU A 130 7.54 -19.91 4.12
N ALA A 131 8.17 -18.77 3.84
CA ALA A 131 8.62 -17.83 4.85
C ALA A 131 7.45 -17.26 5.68
N ALA A 132 6.33 -16.91 5.03
CA ALA A 132 5.14 -16.42 5.71
C ALA A 132 4.47 -17.49 6.59
N GLN A 133 4.53 -18.77 6.20
CA GLN A 133 4.00 -19.88 7.00
C GLN A 133 4.86 -20.21 8.22
N THR A 134 6.17 -19.97 8.14
CA THR A 134 7.14 -20.31 9.18
C THR A 134 7.45 -19.14 10.12
N SER A 135 7.19 -17.90 9.68
CA SER A 135 7.45 -16.72 10.49
C SER A 135 6.40 -16.53 11.59
N PRO A 136 6.80 -16.32 12.87
CA PRO A 136 5.88 -15.96 13.93
C PRO A 136 5.31 -14.55 13.77
N ASN A 137 5.93 -13.71 12.91
CA ASN A 137 5.46 -12.38 12.59
C ASN A 137 5.61 -12.10 11.09
N TYR A 138 4.50 -11.92 10.38
CA TYR A 138 4.52 -11.59 8.94
C TYR A 138 5.32 -10.31 8.65
N ARG A 139 5.22 -9.29 9.50
CA ARG A 139 5.94 -8.01 9.38
C ARG A 139 7.43 -8.08 9.74
N SER A 140 7.96 -9.24 10.10
CA SER A 140 9.41 -9.46 10.22
C SER A 140 10.02 -10.14 8.99
N LEU A 141 9.21 -10.48 7.98
CA LEU A 141 9.75 -10.92 6.70
C LEU A 141 10.59 -9.80 6.08
N GLN A 142 11.73 -10.17 5.48
CA GLN A 142 12.67 -9.20 4.92
C GLN A 142 11.99 -8.29 3.89
N VAL A 143 11.18 -8.84 2.99
CA VAL A 143 10.46 -8.06 1.96
C VAL A 143 9.49 -7.05 2.59
N GLU A 144 8.81 -7.42 3.68
CA GLU A 144 7.86 -6.55 4.37
C GLU A 144 8.58 -5.42 5.11
N GLN A 145 9.73 -5.73 5.71
CA GLN A 145 10.57 -4.73 6.36
C GLN A 145 11.15 -3.74 5.34
N LEU A 146 11.65 -4.22 4.19
CA LEU A 146 12.12 -3.37 3.10
C LEU A 146 10.99 -2.47 2.54
N ALA A 147 9.79 -3.01 2.40
CA ALA A 147 8.61 -2.25 1.98
C ALA A 147 8.25 -1.16 3.00
N ASP A 148 8.36 -1.45 4.29
CA ASP A 148 8.13 -0.49 5.37
C ASP A 148 9.21 0.60 5.44
N ASP A 149 10.48 0.23 5.25
CA ASP A 149 11.60 1.17 5.20
C ASP A 149 11.43 2.13 4.00
N PHE A 150 11.14 1.58 2.81
CA PHE A 150 10.80 2.37 1.63
C PHE A 150 9.61 3.30 1.90
N ALA A 151 8.55 2.80 2.52
CA ALA A 151 7.37 3.59 2.82
C ALA A 151 7.67 4.76 3.76
N TYR A 152 8.52 4.53 4.76
CA TYR A 152 8.97 5.55 5.68
C TYR A 152 9.82 6.63 4.99
N GLU A 153 10.75 6.24 4.11
CA GLU A 153 11.54 7.18 3.33
C GLU A 153 10.68 8.09 2.45
N GLN A 154 9.70 7.51 1.73
CA GLN A 154 8.78 8.31 0.91
C GLN A 154 7.91 9.24 1.77
N TYR A 155 7.50 8.79 2.96
CA TYR A 155 6.79 9.64 3.91
C TYR A 155 7.65 10.83 4.36
N LEU A 156 8.91 10.62 4.72
CA LEU A 156 9.83 11.70 5.09
C LEU A 156 10.01 12.71 3.96
N LEU A 157 10.17 12.23 2.72
CA LEU A 157 10.26 13.08 1.53
C LEU A 157 8.99 13.90 1.30
N GLN A 158 7.81 13.31 1.54
CA GLN A 158 6.54 14.02 1.47
C GLN A 158 6.44 15.10 2.54
N CYS A 159 6.85 14.81 3.78
CA CYS A 159 6.84 15.76 4.89
C CYS A 159 7.79 16.94 4.65
N ARG A 160 9.00 16.70 4.14
CA ARG A 160 9.96 17.76 3.80
C ARG A 160 9.46 18.72 2.72
N LYS A 161 8.62 18.25 1.80
CA LYS A 161 8.01 19.10 0.75
C LYS A 161 6.79 19.89 1.23
N ALA A 162 6.31 19.63 2.45
CA ALA A 162 5.11 20.25 3.01
C ALA A 162 5.42 21.30 4.09
N GLY A 163 6.67 21.36 4.56
CA GLY A 163 7.22 22.46 5.36
C GLY A 163 8.04 23.38 4.48
#